data_AF-A0A957VAG9-F1
#
_entry.id   AF-A0A957VAG9-F1
#
_cell.length_a   1.000
_cell.length_b   1.000
_cell.length_c   1.000
_cell.angle_alpha   90.00
_cell.angle_beta   90.00
_cell.angle_gamma   90.00
#
_symmetry.space_group_name_H-M   'P 1'
#
loop_
_entity.id
_entity.type
_entity.pdbx_description
1 polymer ?
#
loop_
_entity_poly.entity_id
_entity_poly.type
_entity_poly.pdbx_seq_one_letter_code
_entity_poly.pdbx_strand_id
1 'polypeptide(L)' 'MQHFLSTSDFSADELWQFLHKAKELKDEFKTTGRNEPILRDKILGMVFQKPSLRTRVSFEVGMLHL' A
#
# COMPACT_ATOMS: atom_id res chain seq x y z
N MET A 1 10.82 5.09 -7.18
CA MET A 1 11.13 4.94 -5.75
C MET A 1 11.53 3.49 -5.47
N GLN A 2 12.64 3.25 -4.77
CA GLN A 2 13.07 1.88 -4.40
C GLN A 2 12.70 1.51 -2.96
N HIS A 3 12.67 2.48 -2.03
CA HIS A 3 12.38 2.28 -0.60
C HIS A 3 11.52 3.41 -0.01
N PHE A 4 10.81 3.10 1.09
CA PHE A 4 10.08 4.05 1.93
C PHE A 4 10.52 3.82 3.39
N LEU A 5 11.41 4.66 3.92
CA LEU A 5 12.00 4.50 5.25
C LEU A 5 11.54 5.59 6.22
N SER A 6 11.56 6.85 5.76
CA SER A 6 11.08 8.00 6.51
C SER A 6 10.19 8.89 5.63
N THR A 7 9.18 9.52 6.22
CA THR A 7 8.38 10.54 5.50
C THR A 7 9.20 11.77 5.13
N SER A 8 10.30 12.04 5.86
CA SER A 8 11.24 13.13 5.56
C SER A 8 12.10 12.89 4.33
N ASP A 9 12.12 11.66 3.80
CA ASP A 9 12.84 11.32 2.57
C ASP A 9 12.10 11.80 1.31
N PHE A 10 10.88 12.34 1.48
CA PHE A 10 9.99 12.73 0.40
C PHE A 10 9.68 14.23 0.44
N SER A 11 9.59 14.81 -0.74
CA SER A 11 9.00 16.15 -0.92
C SER A 11 7.50 16.13 -0.65
N ALA A 12 6.93 17.31 -0.36
CA ALA A 12 5.48 17.45 -0.18
C ALA A 12 4.70 16.95 -1.40
N ASP A 13 5.19 17.23 -2.62
CA ASP A 13 4.52 16.84 -3.86
C ASP A 13 4.51 15.31 -4.05
N GLU A 14 5.58 14.61 -3.71
CA GLU A 14 5.63 13.14 -3.73
C GLU A 14 4.64 12.53 -2.71
N LEU A 15 4.57 13.10 -1.50
CA LEU A 15 3.60 12.66 -0.50
C LEU A 15 2.16 12.89 -0.98
N TRP A 16 1.88 14.02 -1.65
CA TRP A 16 0.59 14.26 -2.28
C TRP A 16 0.27 13.25 -3.37
N GLN A 17 1.25 12.87 -4.20
CA GLN A 17 1.07 11.83 -5.21
C GLN A 17 0.70 10.48 -4.57
N PHE A 18 1.28 10.11 -3.43
CA PHE A 18 0.89 8.89 -2.70
C PHE A 18 -0.56 8.94 -2.22
N LEU A 19 -0.99 10.09 -1.69
CA LEU A 19 -2.38 10.28 -1.22
C LEU A 19 -3.38 10.28 -2.37
N HIS A 20 -3.03 10.90 -3.50
CA HIS A 20 -3.84 10.83 -4.72
C HIS A 20 -3.98 9.39 -5.19
N LYS A 21 -2.89 8.63 -5.22
CA LYS A 21 -2.95 7.22 -5.61
C LYS A 21 -3.80 6.37 -4.66
N ALA A 22 -3.69 6.60 -3.36
CA ALA A 22 -4.52 5.93 -2.37
C ALA A 22 -6.01 6.24 -2.55
N LYS A 23 -6.35 7.49 -2.91
CA LYS A 23 -7.73 7.88 -3.22
C LYS A 23 -8.25 7.17 -4.48
N GLU A 24 -7.47 7.12 -5.55
CA GLU A 24 -7.83 6.41 -6.78
C GLU A 24 -8.17 4.95 -6.50
N LEU A 25 -7.28 4.22 -5.81
CA LEU A 25 -7.49 2.81 -5.48
C LEU A 25 -8.75 2.61 -4.62
N LYS A 26 -9.01 3.53 -3.68
CA LYS A 26 -10.22 3.48 -2.85
C LYS A 26 -11.49 3.71 -3.66
N ASP A 27 -11.47 4.66 -4.60
CA ASP A 27 -12.63 5.00 -5.43
C ASP A 27 -12.91 3.90 -6.47
N GLU A 28 -11.86 3.30 -7.05
CA GLU A 28 -11.95 2.11 -7.91
C GLU A 28 -12.61 0.93 -7.19
N PHE A 29 -12.14 0.59 -5.98
CA PHE A 29 -12.71 -0.50 -5.19
C PHE A 29 -14.19 -0.24 -4.86
N LYS A 30 -14.54 1.00 -4.50
CA LYS A 30 -15.94 1.37 -4.19
C LYS A 30 -16.86 1.25 -5.39
N THR A 31 -16.37 1.54 -6.60
CA THR A 31 -17.19 1.62 -7.81
C THR A 31 -17.32 0.26 -8.50
N THR A 32 -16.28 -0.58 -8.45
CA THR A 32 -16.25 -1.87 -9.16
C THR A 32 -16.34 -3.09 -8.24
N GLY A 33 -16.16 -2.90 -6.93
CA GLY A 33 -16.09 -3.96 -5.93
C GLY A 33 -14.72 -4.66 -5.83
N ARG A 34 -13.72 -4.23 -6.62
CA ARG A 34 -12.35 -4.77 -6.60
C ARG A 34 -11.34 -3.73 -7.11
N ASN A 35 -10.04 -4.00 -6.96
CA ASN A 35 -9.01 -3.26 -7.69
C ASN A 35 -8.48 -4.12 -8.85
N GLU A 36 -7.89 -3.46 -9.85
CA GLU A 36 -7.05 -4.14 -10.82
C GLU A 36 -5.87 -4.84 -10.13
N PRO A 37 -5.56 -6.10 -10.48
CA PRO A 37 -4.58 -6.92 -9.78
C PRO A 37 -3.14 -6.63 -10.24
N ILE A 38 -2.70 -5.40 -10.03
CA ILE A 38 -1.37 -4.88 -10.42
C ILE A 38 -0.18 -5.55 -9.72
N LEU A 39 -0.40 -6.25 -8.61
CA LEU A 39 0.58 -7.02 -7.84
C LEU A 39 0.35 -8.53 -7.96
N ARG A 40 -0.44 -8.99 -8.94
CA ARG A 40 -0.61 -10.42 -9.22
C ARG A 40 0.75 -11.12 -9.31
N ASP A 41 0.83 -12.29 -8.66
CA ASP A 41 2.02 -13.14 -8.58
C ASP A 41 3.23 -12.51 -7.88
N LYS A 42 3.04 -11.41 -7.13
CA LYS A 42 4.06 -10.83 -6.26
C LYS A 42 3.87 -11.32 -4.83
N ILE A 43 4.99 -11.54 -4.15
CA ILE A 43 5.02 -12.00 -2.75
C ILE A 43 5.66 -10.89 -1.91
N LEU A 44 4.94 -10.47 -0.85
CA LEU A 44 5.48 -9.54 0.16
C LEU A 44 6.10 -10.32 1.31
N GLY A 45 7.42 -10.18 1.50
CA GLY A 45 8.10 -10.65 2.69
C GLY A 45 7.89 -9.68 3.86
N MET A 46 7.23 -10.13 4.92
CA MET A 46 7.03 -9.33 6.14
C MET A 46 7.92 -9.83 7.28
N VAL A 47 8.79 -8.95 7.80
CA VAL A 47 9.71 -9.27 8.89
C VAL A 47 9.43 -8.36 10.08
N PHE A 48 9.07 -8.96 11.21
CA PHE A 48 8.75 -8.23 12.45
C PHE A 48 9.58 -8.77 13.62
N GLN A 49 10.42 -7.92 14.22
CA GLN A 49 11.11 -8.26 15.47
C GLN A 49 10.17 -8.19 16.69
N LYS A 50 9.19 -7.27 16.65
CA LYS A 50 8.13 -7.16 17.65
C LYS A 50 6.79 -7.46 16.98
N PRO A 51 5.97 -8.37 17.52
CA PRO A 51 4.71 -8.74 16.87
C PRO A 51 3.76 -7.53 16.77
N SER A 52 3.14 -7.35 15.61
CA SER A 52 2.18 -6.28 15.36
C SER A 52 1.05 -6.76 14.44
N LEU A 53 -0.05 -7.20 15.05
CA LEU A 53 -1.16 -7.78 14.30
C LEU A 53 -1.82 -6.78 13.35
N ARG A 54 -2.03 -5.54 13.80
CA ARG A 54 -2.63 -4.49 12.97
C ARG A 54 -1.80 -4.19 11.73
N THR A 55 -0.48 -4.11 11.89
CA THR A 55 0.44 -3.85 10.78
C THR A 55 0.41 -5.01 9.80
N ARG A 56 0.62 -6.24 10.28
CA ARG A 56 0.62 -7.45 9.44
C ARG A 56 -0.68 -7.57 8.62
N VAL A 57 -1.84 -7.47 9.28
CA VAL A 57 -3.14 -7.61 8.60
C VAL A 57 -3.37 -6.50 7.59
N SER A 58 -3.00 -5.24 7.91
CA SER A 58 -3.22 -4.13 6.98
C SER A 58 -2.38 -4.28 5.69
N PHE A 59 -1.11 -4.68 5.83
CA PHE A 59 -0.24 -4.91 4.68
C PHE A 59 -0.63 -6.17 3.89
N GLU A 60 -1.04 -7.24 4.58
CA GLU A 60 -1.53 -8.47 3.95
C GLU A 60 -2.79 -8.20 3.11
N VAL A 61 -3.79 -7.53 3.68
CA VAL A 61 -5.01 -7.18 2.95
C VAL A 61 -4.70 -6.25 1.78
N GLY A 62 -3.81 -5.28 1.97
CA GLY A 62 -3.37 -4.39 0.88
C GLY A 62 -2.74 -5.14 -0.29
N MET A 63 -1.87 -6.13 -0.01
CA MET A 63 -1.26 -6.98 -1.04
C MET A 63 -2.22 -7.96 -1.70
N LEU A 64 -3.28 -8.39 -1.00
CA LEU A 64 -4.29 -9.29 -1.55
C LEU A 64 -5.32 -8.57 -2.43
N HIS A 65 -5.57 -7.29 -2.15
CA HIS A 65 -6.50 -6.46 -2.92
C HIS A 65 -5.90 -5.96 -4.23
N LEU A 66 -4.58 -5.88 -4.33
CA LEU A 66 -3.83 -5.36 -5.47
C LEU A 66 -3.14 -6.49 -6.23
#